data_AF-A0A947RWV1-F1
#
_entry.id   AF-A0A947RWV1-F1
#
_cell.length_a   1.000
_cell.length_b   1.000
_cell.length_c   1.000
_cell.angle_alpha   90.00
_cell.angle_beta   90.00
_cell.angle_gamma   90.00
#
_symmetry.space_group_name_H-M   'P 1'
#
loop_
_entity.id
_entity.type
_entity.pdbx_description
1 polymer ?
#
loop_
_entity_poly.entity_id
_entity_poly.type
_entity_poly.pdbx_seq_one_letter_code
_entity_poly.pdbx_strand_id
1 'polypeptide(L)'
;MTPDFITLKEAAEIHRCTQRHLSLLCRQEKIRADRVGKKWYTKKEWVDEYFLNDKNDRDVVVEPNITKINNKPLRRLSFVMTIIAILASTAFADASLGYPISSFVTSEVRLLKEVGLQNIDSVTTKSDFVVEEVKNGFVMFPQNVKEVFQETTLAIKQKQKDISDSIYDKSVFALGRFTTTIQLAR
;
A
#
# COMPACT_ATOMS: atom_id res chain seq x y z
N MET A 1 -41.73 32.06 -4.52
CA MET A 1 -40.40 32.70 -4.51
C MET A 1 -39.43 31.66 -5.03
N THR A 2 -38.85 31.88 -6.21
CA THR A 2 -37.73 31.05 -6.67
C THR A 2 -36.59 31.25 -5.68
N PRO A 3 -36.00 30.17 -5.16
CA PRO A 3 -34.82 30.34 -4.33
C PRO A 3 -33.70 30.89 -5.21
N ASP A 4 -33.20 32.08 -4.88
CA ASP A 4 -32.14 32.73 -5.64
C ASP A 4 -30.84 31.93 -5.49
N PHE A 5 -30.54 31.13 -6.50
CA PHE A 5 -29.29 30.40 -6.59
C PHE A 5 -28.16 31.37 -6.91
N ILE A 6 -27.16 31.40 -6.04
CA ILE A 6 -25.94 32.20 -6.21
C ILE A 6 -24.79 31.31 -6.71
N THR A 7 -23.84 31.92 -7.40
CA THR A 7 -22.65 31.21 -7.83
C THR A 7 -21.72 30.95 -6.63
N LEU A 8 -20.91 29.89 -6.72
CA LEU A 8 -19.87 29.64 -5.69
C LEU A 8 -18.90 30.81 -5.50
N LYS A 9 -18.70 31.65 -6.52
CA LYS A 9 -17.82 32.82 -6.43
C LYS A 9 -18.44 33.90 -5.54
N GLU A 10 -19.72 34.21 -5.76
CA GLU A 10 -20.46 35.18 -4.93
C GLU A 10 -20.57 34.69 -3.49
N ALA A 11 -20.90 33.41 -3.28
CA ALA A 11 -20.95 32.81 -1.95
C ALA A 11 -19.59 32.89 -1.24
N ALA A 12 -18.49 32.71 -1.97
CA ALA A 12 -17.14 32.81 -1.43
C ALA A 12 -16.80 34.25 -0.97
N GLU A 13 -17.24 35.26 -1.73
CA GLU A 13 -17.05 36.67 -1.38
C GLU A 13 -17.84 37.06 -0.13
N ILE A 14 -19.09 36.61 -0.01
CA ILE A 14 -19.95 36.86 1.17
C ILE A 14 -19.33 36.30 2.45
N HIS A 15 -18.83 35.07 2.39
CA HIS A 15 -18.28 34.36 3.56
C HIS A 15 -16.76 34.51 3.72
N ARG A 16 -16.12 35.36 2.92
CA ARG A 16 -14.65 35.58 2.90
C ARG A 16 -13.84 34.28 2.82
N CYS A 17 -14.34 33.30 2.09
CA CYS A 17 -13.64 32.03 1.86
C CYS A 17 -13.21 31.92 0.39
N THR A 18 -12.45 30.88 0.08
CA THR A 18 -12.04 30.64 -1.32
C THR A 18 -13.11 29.85 -2.06
N GLN A 19 -13.35 30.16 -3.33
CA GLN A 19 -14.24 29.38 -4.20
C GLN A 19 -13.85 27.90 -4.23
N ARG A 20 -12.53 27.61 -4.19
CA ARG A 20 -11.99 26.25 -4.13
C ARG A 20 -12.46 25.51 -2.88
N HIS A 21 -12.47 26.18 -1.72
CA HIS A 21 -12.95 25.61 -0.47
C HIS A 21 -14.43 25.22 -0.57
N LEU A 22 -15.31 26.12 -1.00
CA LEU A 22 -16.73 25.78 -1.19
C LEU A 22 -16.93 24.66 -2.21
N SER A 23 -16.17 24.66 -3.31
CA SER A 23 -16.26 23.58 -4.31
C SER A 23 -15.88 22.21 -3.76
N LEU A 24 -14.96 22.16 -2.78
CA LEU A 24 -14.60 20.93 -2.08
C LEU A 24 -15.76 20.48 -1.18
N LEU A 25 -16.37 21.40 -0.44
CA LEU A 25 -17.51 21.10 0.45
C LEU A 25 -18.73 20.59 -0.33
N CYS A 26 -19.01 21.15 -1.51
CA CYS A 26 -20.07 20.65 -2.39
C CYS A 26 -19.80 19.22 -2.88
N ARG A 27 -18.55 18.88 -3.20
CA ARG A 27 -18.17 17.52 -3.61
C ARG A 27 -18.19 16.52 -2.45
N GLN A 28 -17.99 16.99 -1.23
CA GLN A 28 -18.10 16.21 -0.01
C GLN A 28 -19.55 16.11 0.49
N GLU A 29 -20.51 16.72 -0.23
CA GLU A 29 -21.93 16.76 0.15
C GLU A 29 -22.19 17.40 1.52
N LYS A 30 -21.24 18.22 2.02
CA LYS A 30 -21.36 18.96 3.28
C LYS A 30 -22.27 20.19 3.15
N ILE A 31 -22.31 20.78 1.95
CA ILE A 31 -23.17 21.91 1.60
C ILE A 31 -23.98 21.50 0.37
N ARG A 32 -25.28 21.79 0.40
CA ARG A 32 -26.18 21.56 -0.74
C ARG A 32 -25.80 22.48 -1.90
N ALA A 33 -25.68 21.92 -3.10
CA ALA A 33 -25.38 22.68 -4.30
C ALA A 33 -25.85 21.92 -5.54
N ASP A 34 -26.31 22.66 -6.53
CA ASP A 34 -26.74 22.12 -7.82
C ASP A 34 -25.68 22.39 -8.87
N ARG A 35 -25.37 21.35 -9.66
CA ARG A 35 -24.40 21.45 -10.75
C ARG A 35 -25.14 21.75 -12.05
N VAL A 36 -24.88 22.93 -12.61
CA VAL A 36 -25.39 23.31 -13.92
C VAL A 36 -24.20 23.44 -14.87
N GLY A 37 -24.02 22.42 -15.71
CA GLY A 37 -22.89 22.27 -16.63
C GLY A 37 -21.54 22.09 -15.89
N LYS A 38 -20.63 23.05 -16.09
CA LYS A 38 -19.30 23.06 -15.45
C LYS A 38 -19.25 23.88 -14.15
N LYS A 39 -20.33 24.59 -13.82
CA LYS A 39 -20.40 25.48 -12.66
C LYS A 39 -21.30 24.85 -11.59
N TRP A 40 -20.99 25.17 -10.34
CA TRP A 40 -21.80 24.82 -9.17
C TRP A 40 -22.51 26.07 -8.68
N TYR A 41 -23.76 25.88 -8.28
CA TYR A 41 -24.64 26.90 -7.75
C TYR A 41 -25.12 26.46 -6.38
N THR A 42 -25.23 27.38 -5.45
CA THR A 42 -25.69 27.11 -4.09
C THR A 42 -26.66 28.19 -3.66
N LYS A 43 -27.28 28.04 -2.50
CA LYS A 43 -28.11 29.07 -1.88
C LYS A 43 -27.35 29.66 -0.71
N LYS A 44 -27.52 30.95 -0.50
CA LYS A 44 -26.91 31.67 0.63
C LYS A 44 -27.25 30.99 1.96
N GLU A 45 -28.52 30.64 2.16
CA GLU A 45 -29.04 29.99 3.37
C GLU A 45 -28.31 28.68 3.71
N TRP A 46 -27.98 27.86 2.71
CA TRP A 46 -27.29 26.59 2.93
C TRP A 46 -25.83 26.78 3.36
N VAL A 47 -25.19 27.84 2.85
CA VAL A 47 -23.83 28.21 3.24
C VAL A 47 -23.82 28.83 4.64
N ASP A 48 -24.79 29.70 4.93
CA ASP A 48 -25.01 30.28 6.25
C ASP A 48 -25.22 29.17 7.31
N GLU A 49 -26.09 28.19 7.04
CA GLU A 49 -26.36 27.05 7.93
C GLU A 49 -25.08 26.25 8.23
N TYR A 50 -24.25 25.99 7.21
CA TYR A 50 -22.99 25.27 7.38
C TYR A 50 -22.02 26.02 8.31
N PHE A 51 -21.84 27.33 8.11
CA PHE A 51 -20.93 28.12 8.94
C PHE A 51 -21.48 28.42 10.35
N LEU A 52 -22.80 28.42 10.52
CA LEU A 52 -23.43 28.51 11.84
C LEU A 52 -23.21 27.21 12.64
N ASN A 53 -23.38 26.05 12.00
CA ASN A 53 -23.15 24.77 12.65
C ASN A 53 -21.66 24.52 12.96
N ASP A 54 -20.75 24.89 12.07
CA ASP A 54 -19.30 24.74 12.27
C ASP A 54 -18.73 25.63 13.41
N LYS A 55 -19.44 26.69 13.80
CA LYS A 55 -19.09 27.48 15.00
C LYS A 55 -19.56 26.79 16.28
N ASN A 56 -20.75 26.21 16.27
CA ASN A 56 -21.27 25.47 17.42
C ASN A 56 -20.44 24.21 17.71
N ASP A 57 -19.97 23.51 16.68
CA ASP A 57 -19.11 22.31 16.84
C ASP A 57 -17.71 22.63 17.40
N ARG A 58 -17.25 23.89 17.34
CA ARG A 58 -15.96 24.28 17.92
C ARG A 58 -16.02 24.57 19.42
N ASP A 59 -17.21 24.84 19.94
CA ASP A 59 -17.44 25.07 21.37
C ASP A 59 -17.90 23.79 22.10
N VAL A 60 -18.22 22.73 21.36
CA VAL A 60 -18.43 21.39 21.91
C VAL A 60 -17.16 20.59 21.70
N VAL A 61 -16.47 20.21 22.78
CA VAL A 61 -15.42 19.19 22.75
C VAL A 61 -16.07 17.86 22.40
N VAL A 62 -16.35 17.64 21.11
CA VAL A 62 -16.80 16.36 20.59
C VAL A 62 -15.54 15.52 20.39
N GLU A 63 -15.39 14.46 21.20
CA GLU A 63 -14.39 13.43 20.94
C GLU A 63 -14.52 12.97 19.48
N PRO A 64 -13.42 12.99 18.68
CA PRO A 64 -13.51 12.66 17.28
C PRO A 64 -13.92 11.19 17.13
N ASN A 65 -15.15 10.95 16.69
CA ASN A 65 -15.54 9.63 16.20
C ASN A 65 -14.85 9.41 14.84
N ILE A 66 -13.68 8.77 14.90
CA ILE A 66 -12.85 8.41 13.76
C ILE A 66 -13.53 7.26 12.99
N THR A 67 -14.62 7.55 12.26
CA THR A 67 -15.16 6.61 11.29
C THR A 67 -15.29 7.27 9.92
N LYS A 68 -14.13 7.43 9.28
CA LYS A 68 -13.83 7.21 7.84
C LYS A 68 -12.56 7.97 7.48
N ILE A 69 -11.43 7.37 7.83
CA ILE A 69 -10.13 7.76 7.28
C ILE A 69 -10.19 7.38 5.79
N ASN A 70 -10.27 8.39 4.92
CA ASN A 70 -10.12 8.22 3.48
C ASN A 70 -8.69 7.74 3.18
N ASN A 71 -8.55 6.43 3.06
CA ASN A 71 -7.33 5.71 2.79
C ASN A 71 -6.97 5.77 1.30
N LYS A 72 -6.21 6.80 0.89
CA LYS A 72 -5.34 6.77 -0.30
C LYS A 72 -4.06 7.61 -0.08
N PRO A 73 -2.87 7.22 -0.57
CA PRO A 73 -2.47 5.94 -1.16
C PRO A 73 -1.31 5.29 -0.36
N LEU A 74 -1.62 4.25 0.43
CA LEU A 74 -0.60 3.37 1.07
C LEU A 74 0.27 2.58 0.07
N ARG A 75 0.09 2.79 -1.25
CA ARG A 75 0.83 2.07 -2.30
C ARG A 75 2.34 2.35 -2.29
N ARG A 76 2.77 3.52 -1.82
CA ARG A 76 4.21 3.85 -1.78
C ARG A 76 4.94 3.17 -0.62
N LEU A 77 4.29 3.05 0.53
CA LEU A 77 4.83 2.29 1.68
C LEU A 77 4.87 0.78 1.40
N SER A 78 3.86 0.25 0.70
CA SER A 78 3.85 -1.17 0.31
C SER A 78 5.06 -1.56 -0.53
N PHE A 79 5.50 -0.69 -1.45
CA PHE A 79 6.62 -1.00 -2.34
C PHE A 79 7.98 -0.98 -1.62
N VAL A 80 8.17 -0.01 -0.71
CA VAL A 80 9.39 0.07 0.12
C VAL A 80 9.52 -1.15 1.02
N MET A 81 8.42 -1.59 1.64
CA MET A 81 8.43 -2.78 2.50
C MET A 81 8.73 -4.07 1.73
N THR A 82 8.25 -4.22 0.49
CA THR A 82 8.62 -5.37 -0.35
C THR A 82 10.11 -5.39 -0.69
N ILE A 83 10.73 -4.23 -0.97
CA ILE A 83 12.17 -4.16 -1.22
C ILE A 83 12.97 -4.56 0.03
N ILE A 84 12.60 -4.02 1.20
CA ILE A 84 13.25 -4.36 2.47
C ILE A 84 13.12 -5.86 2.77
N ALA A 85 11.95 -6.46 2.55
CA ALA A 85 11.72 -7.89 2.78
C ALA A 85 12.57 -8.77 1.85
N ILE A 86 12.73 -8.39 0.59
CA ILE A 86 13.61 -9.10 -0.37
C ILE A 86 15.06 -9.02 0.10
N LEU A 87 15.55 -7.83 0.46
CA LEU A 87 16.92 -7.64 0.94
C LEU A 87 17.20 -8.43 2.22
N ALA A 88 16.27 -8.40 3.18
CA ALA A 88 16.38 -9.18 4.41
C ALA A 88 16.41 -10.70 4.14
N SER A 89 15.59 -11.17 3.20
CA SER A 89 15.56 -12.59 2.81
C SER A 89 16.87 -13.03 2.16
N THR A 90 17.47 -12.18 1.31
CA THR A 90 18.77 -12.48 0.69
C THR A 90 19.91 -12.53 1.71
N ALA A 91 19.95 -11.59 2.67
CA ALA A 91 20.97 -11.59 3.73
C ALA A 91 20.85 -12.81 4.65
N PHE A 92 19.62 -13.26 4.92
CA PHE A 92 19.38 -14.46 5.73
C PHE A 92 19.85 -15.74 5.03
N ALA A 93 19.66 -15.85 3.71
CA ALA A 93 20.14 -16.99 2.94
C ALA A 93 21.67 -17.10 2.95
N ASP A 94 22.38 -15.98 2.82
CA ASP A 94 23.85 -15.94 2.88
C ASP A 94 24.38 -16.42 4.24
N ALA A 95 23.75 -15.99 5.33
CA ALA A 95 24.14 -16.37 6.69
C ALA A 95 23.83 -17.83 7.03
N SER A 96 22.76 -18.40 6.48
CA SER A 96 22.27 -19.74 6.84
C SER A 96 22.83 -20.84 5.95
N LEU A 97 23.11 -20.55 4.68
CA LEU A 97 23.48 -21.57 3.69
C LEU A 97 24.91 -21.40 3.16
N GLY A 98 25.61 -20.32 3.51
CA GLY A 98 27.01 -20.10 3.11
C GLY A 98 27.21 -19.81 1.61
N TYR A 99 26.13 -19.51 0.88
CA TYR A 99 26.20 -19.06 -0.50
C TYR A 99 26.32 -17.54 -0.54
N PRO A 100 27.25 -16.94 -1.29
CA PRO A 100 27.45 -15.49 -1.30
C PRO A 100 26.54 -14.80 -2.34
N ILE A 101 25.21 -14.86 -2.14
CA ILE A 101 24.23 -14.33 -3.10
C ILE A 101 24.24 -12.79 -3.11
N SER A 102 24.61 -12.16 -2.00
CA SER A 102 24.81 -10.69 -1.90
C SER A 102 25.78 -10.12 -2.94
N SER A 103 26.75 -10.91 -3.42
CA SER A 103 27.70 -10.49 -4.47
C SER A 103 27.03 -10.28 -5.84
N PHE A 104 25.94 -11.00 -6.10
CA PHE A 104 25.17 -10.91 -7.34
C PHE A 104 24.19 -9.73 -7.29
N VAL A 105 23.53 -9.52 -6.15
CA VAL A 105 22.58 -8.40 -5.98
C VAL A 105 23.31 -7.04 -6.00
N THR A 106 24.51 -6.98 -5.44
CA THR A 106 25.31 -5.73 -5.43
C THR A 106 25.81 -5.32 -6.82
N SER A 107 26.06 -6.25 -7.73
CA SER A 107 26.43 -5.93 -9.11
C SER A 107 25.24 -5.42 -9.92
N GLU A 108 24.04 -5.98 -9.73
CA GLU A 108 22.81 -5.49 -10.39
C GLU A 108 22.33 -4.14 -9.85
N VAL A 109 22.42 -3.89 -8.55
CA VAL A 109 22.13 -2.57 -7.97
C VAL A 109 23.12 -1.51 -8.49
N ARG A 110 24.38 -1.89 -8.74
CA ARG A 110 25.38 -1.02 -9.37
C ARG A 110 25.03 -0.68 -10.82
N LEU A 111 24.55 -1.67 -11.59
CA LEU A 111 24.06 -1.45 -12.96
C LEU A 111 22.83 -0.53 -12.97
N LEU A 112 21.89 -0.68 -12.03
CA LEU A 112 20.73 0.23 -11.90
C LEU A 112 21.15 1.66 -11.54
N LYS A 113 22.26 1.82 -10.81
CA LYS A 113 22.85 3.13 -10.48
C LYS A 113 23.53 3.77 -11.70
N GLU A 114 24.14 2.97 -12.57
CA GLU A 114 24.79 3.40 -13.82
C GLU A 114 23.79 3.71 -14.95
N VAL A 115 22.66 2.99 -15.04
CA VAL A 115 21.67 3.13 -16.12
C VAL A 115 20.75 4.38 -15.98
N GLY A 116 20.88 5.18 -14.92
CA GLY A 116 20.20 6.49 -14.88
C GLY A 116 19.68 6.97 -13.52
N LEU A 117 20.15 6.41 -12.40
CA LEU A 117 19.82 6.89 -11.07
C LEU A 117 20.96 7.71 -10.43
N GLN A 118 21.72 8.48 -11.22
CA GLN A 118 22.76 9.38 -10.68
C GLN A 118 22.22 10.61 -9.92
N ASN A 119 20.90 10.70 -9.71
CA ASN A 119 20.28 11.83 -9.02
C ASN A 119 19.35 11.42 -7.86
N ILE A 120 19.71 10.40 -7.09
CA ILE A 120 18.93 10.07 -5.88
C ILE A 120 19.11 11.11 -4.76
N ASP A 121 20.14 11.96 -4.83
CA ASP A 121 20.33 13.03 -3.84
C ASP A 121 19.40 14.25 -4.05
N SER A 122 18.58 14.28 -5.12
CA SER A 122 17.68 15.43 -5.39
C SER A 122 16.27 15.12 -5.92
N VAL A 123 15.79 13.87 -5.89
CA VAL A 123 14.45 13.52 -6.42
C VAL A 123 13.33 13.72 -5.39
N THR A 124 13.05 14.99 -5.11
CA THR A 124 11.68 15.47 -4.93
C THR A 124 11.33 16.25 -6.19
N THR A 125 10.27 15.85 -6.91
CA THR A 125 9.68 16.50 -8.11
C THR A 125 10.14 16.04 -9.51
N LYS A 126 9.71 14.83 -9.93
CA LYS A 126 8.97 14.58 -11.20
C LYS A 126 8.78 13.07 -11.39
N SER A 127 7.56 12.60 -11.16
CA SER A 127 7.20 11.17 -11.04
C SER A 127 6.78 10.50 -12.34
N ASP A 128 6.71 11.23 -13.45
CA ASP A 128 5.95 10.75 -14.61
C ASP A 128 6.84 10.15 -15.71
N PHE A 129 8.15 10.40 -15.67
CA PHE A 129 9.11 9.89 -16.67
C PHE A 129 9.58 8.45 -16.38
N VAL A 130 9.79 8.10 -15.10
CA VAL A 130 10.35 6.79 -14.71
C VAL A 130 9.34 5.64 -14.85
N VAL A 131 8.03 5.93 -14.86
CA VAL A 131 6.99 4.90 -14.90
C VAL A 131 6.82 4.28 -16.30
N GLU A 132 7.13 5.02 -17.36
CA GLU A 132 6.95 4.53 -18.74
C GLU A 132 8.09 3.61 -19.18
N GLU A 133 9.32 3.93 -18.80
CA GLU A 133 10.51 3.16 -19.19
C GLU A 133 10.62 1.84 -18.40
N VAL A 134 10.23 1.84 -17.11
CA VAL A 134 10.13 0.62 -16.30
C VAL A 134 8.97 -0.27 -16.79
N LYS A 135 7.87 0.30 -17.27
CA LYS A 135 6.78 -0.48 -17.87
C LYS A 135 7.20 -1.16 -19.17
N ASN A 136 7.97 -0.48 -20.02
CA ASN A 136 8.40 -1.03 -21.30
C ASN A 136 9.54 -2.05 -21.14
N GLY A 137 10.40 -1.90 -20.13
CA GLY A 137 11.43 -2.89 -19.80
C GLY A 137 10.88 -4.19 -19.19
N PHE A 138 9.72 -4.15 -18.53
CA PHE A 138 9.11 -5.33 -17.88
C PHE A 138 8.36 -6.27 -18.84
N VAL A 139 8.20 -5.89 -20.12
CA VAL A 139 7.49 -6.69 -21.14
C VAL A 139 8.33 -7.87 -21.64
N MET A 140 9.63 -7.89 -21.39
CA MET A 140 10.52 -9.00 -21.76
C MET A 140 10.92 -9.79 -20.52
N PHE A 141 9.97 -10.47 -19.88
CA PHE A 141 10.27 -11.54 -18.94
C PHE A 141 10.48 -12.84 -19.74
N PRO A 142 11.73 -13.31 -19.95
CA PRO A 142 11.97 -14.48 -20.80
C PRO A 142 11.34 -15.73 -20.19
N GLN A 143 10.79 -16.60 -21.05
CA GLN A 143 10.12 -17.86 -20.67
C GLN A 143 10.99 -18.72 -19.74
N ASN A 144 12.31 -18.67 -19.91
CA ASN A 144 13.30 -19.38 -19.09
C ASN A 144 13.20 -19.05 -17.59
N VAL A 145 12.78 -17.84 -17.21
CA VAL A 145 12.64 -17.47 -15.79
C VAL A 145 11.39 -18.10 -15.17
N LYS A 146 10.32 -18.28 -15.96
CA LYS A 146 9.11 -18.98 -15.48
C LYS A 146 9.41 -20.46 -15.23
N GLU A 147 10.20 -21.08 -16.10
CA GLU A 147 10.62 -22.48 -15.95
C GLU A 147 11.49 -22.67 -14.70
N VAL A 148 12.50 -21.81 -14.50
CA VAL A 148 13.33 -21.83 -13.28
C VAL A 148 12.49 -21.61 -12.02
N PHE A 149 11.48 -20.73 -12.06
CA PHE A 149 10.58 -20.51 -10.92
C PHE A 149 9.68 -21.72 -10.65
N GLN A 150 9.21 -22.39 -11.70
CA GLN A 150 8.42 -23.62 -11.56
C GLN A 150 9.25 -24.78 -11.01
N GLU A 151 10.48 -24.98 -11.50
CA GLU A 151 11.37 -26.02 -11.01
C GLU A 151 11.75 -25.79 -9.53
N THR A 152 12.09 -24.55 -9.17
CA THR A 152 12.43 -24.21 -7.78
C THR A 152 11.24 -24.37 -6.83
N THR A 153 10.03 -23.98 -7.23
CA THR A 153 8.82 -24.18 -6.41
C THR A 153 8.47 -25.67 -6.23
N LEU A 154 8.72 -26.51 -7.23
CA LEU A 154 8.49 -27.95 -7.17
C LEU A 154 9.52 -28.65 -6.26
N ALA A 155 10.79 -28.26 -6.37
CA ALA A 155 11.85 -28.74 -5.48
C ALA A 155 11.61 -28.36 -4.01
N ILE A 156 11.15 -27.13 -3.74
CA ILE A 156 10.80 -26.69 -2.38
C ILE A 156 9.64 -27.52 -1.81
N LYS A 157 8.58 -27.75 -2.60
CA LYS A 157 7.44 -28.59 -2.19
C LYS A 157 7.86 -30.02 -1.88
N GLN A 158 8.73 -30.60 -2.70
CA GLN A 158 9.23 -31.95 -2.47
C GLN A 158 10.02 -32.03 -1.17
N LYS A 159 10.95 -31.09 -0.95
CA LYS A 159 11.76 -31.06 0.28
C LYS A 159 10.92 -30.83 1.54
N GLN A 160 9.86 -30.04 1.46
CA GLN A 160 8.90 -29.88 2.56
C GLN A 160 8.16 -31.18 2.89
N LYS A 161 7.77 -31.94 1.85
CA LYS A 161 7.14 -33.25 2.03
C LYS A 161 8.09 -34.25 2.70
N ASP A 162 9.34 -34.34 2.23
CA ASP A 162 10.34 -35.25 2.79
C ASP A 162 10.64 -34.93 4.27
N ILE A 163 10.68 -33.64 4.63
CA ILE A 163 10.84 -33.20 6.04
C ILE A 163 9.61 -33.60 6.87
N SER A 164 8.40 -33.39 6.34
CA SER A 164 7.16 -33.78 7.02
C SER A 164 7.15 -35.29 7.29
N ASP A 165 7.42 -36.10 6.27
CA ASP A 165 7.42 -37.57 6.38
C ASP A 165 8.49 -38.06 7.38
N SER A 166 9.66 -37.42 7.41
CA SER A 166 10.71 -37.73 8.41
C SER A 166 10.30 -37.40 9.86
N ILE A 167 9.53 -36.32 10.06
CA ILE A 167 9.01 -35.95 11.38
C ILE A 167 7.95 -36.95 11.85
N TYR A 168 7.05 -37.36 10.94
CA TYR A 168 6.03 -38.36 11.25
C TYR A 168 6.66 -39.70 11.67
N ASP A 169 7.65 -40.20 10.92
CA ASP A 169 8.29 -41.49 11.22
C ASP A 169 8.98 -41.48 12.60
N LYS A 170 9.70 -40.39 12.93
CA LYS A 170 10.32 -40.22 14.25
C LYS A 170 9.29 -40.16 15.39
N SER A 171 8.14 -39.52 15.16
CA SER A 171 7.09 -39.42 16.17
C SER A 171 6.40 -40.75 16.44
N VAL A 172 6.14 -41.54 15.40
CA VAL A 172 5.56 -42.89 15.51
C VAL A 172 6.53 -43.83 16.24
N PHE A 173 7.82 -43.76 15.92
CA PHE A 173 8.85 -44.56 16.60
C PHE A 173 8.98 -44.23 18.08
N ALA A 174 8.87 -42.94 18.45
CA ALA A 174 8.89 -42.51 19.85
C ALA A 174 7.68 -43.05 20.63
N LEU A 175 6.47 -42.95 20.06
CA LEU A 175 5.24 -43.47 20.68
C LEU A 175 5.26 -44.98 20.84
N GLY A 176 5.79 -45.71 19.86
CA GLY A 176 5.98 -47.17 19.96
C GLY A 176 6.82 -47.57 21.18
N ARG A 177 7.97 -46.92 21.40
CA ARG A 177 8.82 -47.19 22.57
C ARG A 177 8.15 -46.85 23.90
N PHE A 178 7.33 -45.80 23.96
CA PHE A 178 6.57 -45.49 25.17
C PHE A 178 5.60 -46.63 25.53
N THR A 179 4.92 -47.20 24.55
CA THR A 179 3.97 -48.31 24.81
C THR A 179 4.65 -49.59 25.28
N THR A 180 5.83 -49.93 24.74
CA THR A 180 6.57 -51.14 25.15
C THR A 180 7.11 -51.02 26.58
N THR A 181 7.58 -49.83 26.97
CA THR A 181 8.05 -49.58 28.35
C THR A 181 6.92 -49.69 29.37
N ILE A 182 5.71 -49.24 29.02
CA ILE A 182 4.53 -49.34 29.90
C ILE A 182 4.07 -50.79 30.06
N GLN A 183 4.18 -51.63 29.03
CA GLN A 183 3.84 -53.06 29.14
C GLN A 183 4.87 -53.87 29.94
N LEU A 184 6.15 -53.51 29.91
CA LEU A 184 7.20 -54.15 30.71
C LEU A 184 7.17 -53.76 32.20
N ALA A 185 6.55 -52.63 32.54
CA ALA A 185 6.44 -52.13 33.91
C ALA A 185 5.19 -52.65 34.67
N ARG A 186 4.43 -53.57 34.06
CA ARG A 186 3.16 -54.10 34.58
C ARG A 186 3.25 -55.61 34.77
#